data_AF-A0A2V3VNC8-F1
#
_entry.id   AF-A0A2V3VNC8-F1
#
_cell.length_a   1.000
_cell.length_b   1.000
_cell.length_c   1.000
_cell.angle_alpha   90.00
_cell.angle_beta   90.00
_cell.angle_gamma   90.00
#
_symmetry.space_group_name_H-M   'P 1'
#
loop_
_entity.id
_entity.type
_entity.pdbx_description
1 polymer ?
#
loop_
_entity_poly.entity_id
_entity_poly.type
_entity_poly.pdbx_seq_one_letter_code
_entity_poly.pdbx_strand_id
1 'polypeptide(L)'
;MNTTTMIIIGIIGLVIVLFIIRAPSKASKILGHGAIRLTIGVLLLFFLNVFGGSIGLHVPINIFTVLVSSVLGIFGVTSLAAIHLFIL
;
A
#
# COMPACT_ATOMS: atom_id res chain seq x y z
N MET A 1 34.04 17.68 17.27
CA MET A 1 33.51 17.73 15.88
C MET A 1 34.11 18.95 15.21
N ASN A 2 34.73 18.80 14.04
CA ASN A 2 35.40 19.92 13.38
C ASN A 2 34.36 20.90 12.81
N THR A 3 34.66 22.20 12.81
CA THR A 3 33.76 23.25 12.29
C THR A 3 33.28 22.93 10.86
N THR A 4 34.17 22.41 10.01
CA THR A 4 33.86 21.97 8.65
C THR A 4 32.81 20.86 8.62
N THR A 5 32.89 19.88 9.54
CA THR A 5 31.92 18.78 9.65
C THR A 5 30.54 19.30 10.03
N MET A 6 30.46 20.28 10.95
CA MET A 6 29.18 20.88 11.35
C MET A 6 28.51 21.63 10.20
N ILE A 7 29.30 22.35 9.40
CA ILE A 7 28.79 23.07 8.21
C ILE A 7 28.26 22.09 7.17
N ILE A 8 28.98 20.99 6.90
CA ILE A 8 28.55 19.97 5.93
C ILE A 8 27.22 19.33 6.37
N ILE A 9 27.10 18.94 7.64
CA ILE A 9 25.85 18.37 8.18
C ILE A 9 24.69 19.36 8.07
N GLY A 10 24.93 20.65 8.36
CA GLY A 10 23.94 21.71 8.21
C GLY A 10 23.45 21.88 6.77
N ILE A 11 24.36 21.85 5.80
CA ILE A 11 24.03 21.94 4.37
C ILE A 11 23.23 20.70 3.93
N ILE A 12 23.64 19.49 4.32
CA ILE A 12 22.92 18.25 3.98
C ILE A 12 21.50 18.29 4.56
N GLY A 13 21.35 18.70 5.83
CA GLY A 13 20.05 18.86 6.46
C GLY A 13 19.16 19.85 5.71
N LEU A 14 19.72 21.00 5.31
CA LEU A 14 19.00 22.01 4.53
C LEU A 14 18.56 21.48 3.16
N VAL A 15 19.42 20.74 2.45
CA VAL A 15 19.08 20.12 1.16
C VAL A 15 17.95 19.10 1.33
N ILE A 16 17.98 18.26 2.36
CA ILE A 16 16.91 17.29 2.65
C ILE A 16 15.59 18.01 2.91
N VAL A 17 15.59 19.06 3.73
CA VAL A 17 14.39 19.86 4.03
C VAL A 17 13.83 20.49 2.74
N LEU A 18 14.69 21.10 1.93
CA LEU A 18 14.28 21.69 0.64
C LEU A 18 13.76 20.62 -0.34
N PHE A 19 14.33 19.42 -0.34
CA PHE A 19 13.89 18.30 -1.16
C PHE A 19 12.51 17.79 -0.75
N ILE A 20 12.18 17.74 0.54
CA ILE A 20 10.85 17.37 1.04
C ILE A 20 9.82 18.43 0.67
N ILE A 21 10.15 19.72 0.84
CA ILE A 21 9.24 20.84 0.51
C ILE A 21 8.99 20.95 -1.00
N ARG A 22 10.05 20.75 -1.81
CA ARG A 22 9.97 20.77 -3.27
C ARG A 22 9.73 19.39 -3.89
N ALA A 23 9.43 18.38 -3.06
CA ALA A 23 9.19 17.03 -3.56
C ALA A 23 8.14 17.12 -4.67
N PRO A 24 8.43 16.62 -5.87
CA PRO A 24 7.58 16.85 -7.02
C PRO A 24 6.18 16.35 -6.68
N SER A 25 5.19 17.24 -6.74
CA SER A 25 3.80 16.96 -6.40
C SER A 25 3.24 15.72 -7.12
N LYS A 26 3.85 15.35 -8.26
CA LYS A 26 3.60 14.10 -8.99
C LYS A 26 3.96 12.84 -8.19
N ALA A 27 5.11 12.80 -7.51
CA ALA A 27 5.53 11.64 -6.71
C ALA A 27 4.63 11.44 -5.48
N SER A 28 4.30 12.53 -4.78
CA SER A 28 3.34 12.51 -3.66
C SER A 28 1.96 12.04 -4.13
N LYS A 29 1.50 12.47 -5.31
CA LYS A 29 0.25 11.98 -5.91
C LYS A 29 0.32 10.48 -6.19
N ILE A 30 1.37 9.98 -6.83
CA ILE A 30 1.51 8.53 -7.13
C ILE A 30 1.48 7.71 -5.84
N LEU A 31 2.21 8.15 -4.81
CA LEU A 31 2.25 7.45 -3.52
C LEU A 31 0.88 7.45 -2.85
N GLY A 32 0.17 8.58 -2.85
CA GLY A 32 -1.18 8.70 -2.29
C GLY A 32 -2.20 7.85 -3.04
N HIS A 33 -2.18 7.86 -4.37
CA HIS A 33 -3.08 7.02 -5.18
C HIS A 33 -2.79 5.53 -4.97
N GLY A 34 -1.50 5.15 -4.83
CA GLY A 34 -1.10 3.80 -4.47
C GLY A 34 -1.62 3.38 -3.10
N ALA A 35 -1.44 4.23 -2.09
CA ALA A 35 -1.93 3.98 -0.73
C ALA A 35 -3.47 3.80 -0.71
N ILE A 36 -4.22 4.68 -1.37
CA ILE A 36 -5.69 4.59 -1.45
C ILE A 36 -6.11 3.27 -2.11
N ARG A 37 -5.47 2.87 -3.21
CA ARG A 37 -5.75 1.60 -3.88
C ARG A 37 -5.47 0.41 -2.97
N LEU A 38 -4.34 0.43 -2.26
CA LEU A 38 -3.99 -0.60 -1.27
C LEU A 38 -5.03 -0.69 -0.16
N THR A 39 -5.45 0.45 0.39
CA THR A 39 -6.50 0.50 1.41
C THR A 39 -7.81 -0.09 0.89
N ILE A 40 -8.21 0.24 -0.34
CA ILE A 40 -9.42 -0.33 -0.96
C ILE A 40 -9.31 -1.85 -1.09
N GLY A 41 -8.19 -2.39 -1.57
CA GLY A 41 -7.99 -3.83 -1.70
C GLY A 41 -8.02 -4.56 -0.36
N VAL A 42 -7.34 -4.01 0.67
CA VAL A 42 -7.40 -4.54 2.04
C VAL A 42 -8.83 -4.54 2.57
N LEU A 43 -9.57 -3.43 2.39
CA LEU A 43 -10.96 -3.33 2.86
C LEU A 43 -11.88 -4.32 2.16
N LEU A 44 -11.72 -4.51 0.85
CA LEU A 44 -12.52 -5.48 0.11
C LEU A 44 -12.24 -6.91 0.60
N LEU A 45 -10.97 -7.29 0.78
CA LEU A 45 -10.60 -8.60 1.34
C LEU A 45 -11.12 -8.78 2.77
N PHE A 46 -11.06 -7.73 3.59
CA PHE A 46 -11.58 -7.75 4.95
C PHE A 46 -13.08 -8.00 4.96
N PHE A 47 -13.86 -7.24 4.18
CA PHE A 47 -15.30 -7.45 4.08
C PHE A 47 -15.64 -8.82 3.52
N LEU A 48 -14.92 -9.29 2.50
CA LEU A 48 -15.09 -10.63 1.96
C LEU A 48 -14.90 -11.70 3.05
N ASN A 49 -13.89 -11.56 3.91
CA ASN A 49 -13.66 -12.50 5.01
C ASN A 49 -14.71 -12.41 6.11
N VAL A 50 -15.20 -11.20 6.44
CA VAL A 50 -16.24 -11.01 7.46
C VAL A 50 -17.56 -11.62 6.99
N PHE A 51 -17.98 -11.34 5.75
CA PHE A 51 -19.24 -11.86 5.21
C PHE A 51 -19.12 -13.32 4.75
N GLY A 52 -17.97 -13.69 4.18
CA GLY A 52 -17.67 -15.02 3.69
C GLY A 52 -17.32 -16.02 4.78
N GLY A 53 -17.00 -15.57 6.00
CA GLY A 53 -16.68 -16.45 7.11
C GLY A 53 -17.79 -17.45 7.43
N SER A 54 -19.06 -17.12 7.18
CA SER A 54 -20.19 -18.03 7.41
C SER A 54 -20.22 -19.22 6.43
N ILE A 55 -19.61 -19.08 5.26
CA ILE A 55 -19.48 -20.13 4.24
C ILE A 55 -18.08 -20.76 4.23
N GLY A 56 -17.26 -20.50 5.25
CA GLY A 56 -15.89 -21.00 5.35
C GLY A 56 -14.88 -20.27 4.44
N LEU A 57 -15.27 -19.17 3.79
CA LEU A 57 -14.39 -18.39 2.94
C LEU A 57 -13.46 -17.51 3.80
N HIS A 58 -12.18 -17.86 3.84
CA HIS A 58 -11.15 -17.08 4.52
C HIS A 58 -9.90 -16.89 3.66
N VAL A 59 -9.87 -15.81 2.89
CA VAL A 59 -8.73 -15.44 2.06
C VAL A 59 -7.66 -14.77 2.93
N PRO A 60 -6.43 -15.29 2.99
CA PRO A 60 -5.38 -14.71 3.83
C PRO A 60 -5.04 -13.29 3.37
N ILE A 61 -5.01 -12.33 4.30
CA ILE A 61 -4.67 -10.93 4.03
C ILE A 61 -3.14 -10.79 4.14
N ASN A 62 -2.44 -10.88 2.99
CA ASN A 62 -1.00 -10.73 2.90
C ASN A 62 -0.62 -9.76 1.77
N ILE A 63 0.66 -9.44 1.62
CA ILE A 63 1.13 -8.48 0.61
C ILE A 63 0.69 -8.87 -0.81
N PHE A 64 0.71 -10.15 -1.16
CA PHE A 64 0.34 -10.61 -2.50
C PHE A 64 -1.17 -10.51 -2.75
N THR A 65 -2.00 -10.97 -1.82
CA THR A 65 -3.47 -10.91 -1.99
C THR A 65 -3.96 -9.47 -1.99
N VAL A 66 -3.36 -8.62 -1.16
CA VAL A 66 -3.62 -7.18 -1.15
C VAL A 66 -3.20 -6.55 -2.47
N LEU A 67 -2.02 -6.84 -3.02
CA LEU A 67 -1.61 -6.30 -4.31
C LEU A 67 -2.56 -6.70 -5.44
N VAL A 68 -2.92 -7.99 -5.53
CA VAL A 68 -3.83 -8.48 -6.56
C VAL A 68 -5.21 -7.82 -6.44
N SER A 69 -5.78 -7.78 -5.23
CA SER A 69 -7.08 -7.13 -4.98
C SER A 69 -7.05 -5.62 -5.16
N SER A 70 -5.92 -4.96 -4.91
CA SER A 70 -5.79 -3.50 -5.05
C SER A 70 -5.57 -3.06 -6.50
N VAL A 71 -4.91 -3.90 -7.32
CA VAL A 71 -4.69 -3.62 -8.74
C VAL A 71 -5.91 -4.00 -9.57
N LEU A 72 -6.52 -5.17 -9.34
CA LEU A 72 -7.68 -5.65 -10.09
C LEU A 72 -9.02 -5.20 -9.47
N GLY A 73 -9.04 -4.73 -8.22
CA GLY A 73 -10.25 -4.33 -7.52
C GLY A 73 -11.19 -5.52 -7.26
N ILE A 74 -12.49 -5.31 -7.54
CA ILE A 74 -13.54 -6.30 -7.29
C ILE A 74 -13.27 -7.61 -8.03
N PHE A 75 -12.74 -7.56 -9.26
CA PHE A 75 -12.43 -8.75 -10.06
C PHE A 75 -11.30 -9.60 -9.45
N GLY A 76 -10.33 -8.95 -8.82
CA GLY A 76 -9.26 -9.65 -8.11
C GLY A 76 -9.80 -10.37 -6.88
N VAL A 77 -10.65 -9.69 -6.11
CA VAL A 77 -11.26 -10.23 -4.88
C VAL A 77 -12.19 -11.40 -5.19
N THR A 78 -13.05 -11.30 -6.22
CA THR A 78 -13.92 -12.41 -6.62
C THR A 78 -13.16 -13.59 -7.19
N SER A 79 -12.09 -13.35 -7.97
CA SER A 79 -11.23 -14.43 -8.45
C SER A 79 -10.57 -15.18 -7.29
N LEU A 80 -10.03 -14.45 -6.31
CA LEU A 80 -9.42 -15.03 -5.12
C LEU A 80 -10.45 -15.82 -4.28
N ALA A 81 -11.66 -15.29 -4.14
CA ALA A 81 -12.77 -15.96 -3.47
C ALA A 81 -13.16 -17.27 -4.19
N ALA A 82 -13.24 -17.24 -5.51
CA ALA A 82 -13.56 -18.41 -6.33
C ALA A 82 -12.49 -19.50 -6.19
N ILE A 83 -11.21 -19.13 -6.26
CA ILE A 83 -10.11 -20.09 -6.03
C ILE A 83 -10.22 -20.72 -4.64
N HIS A 84 -10.53 -19.92 -3.61
CA HIS A 84 -10.63 -20.43 -2.26
C HIS A 84 -11.87 -21.30 -2.00
N LEU A 85 -12.98 -21.09 -2.73
CA LEU A 85 -14.22 -21.86 -2.54
C LEU A 85 -14.30 -23.12 -3.40
N PHE A 86 -13.70 -23.09 -4.60
CA PHE A 86 -13.86 -24.17 -5.58
C PHE A 86 -12.63 -25.08 -5.69
N ILE A 87 -11.45 -24.61 -5.30
CA ILE A 87 -10.18 -25.33 -5.51
C ILE A 87 -9.54 -25.74 -4.19
N LEU A 88 -9.53 -24.84 -3.19
CA LEU A 88 -9.02 -25.08 -1.83
C LEU A 88 -10.15 -25.54 -0.90
#